data_AF-U5ENQ1-F1
#
_entry.id   AF-U5ENQ1-F1
#
_cell.length_a   1.000
_cell.length_b   1.000
_cell.length_c   1.000
_cell.angle_alpha   90.00
_cell.angle_beta   90.00
_cell.angle_gamma   90.00
#
_symmetry.space_group_name_H-M   'P 1'
#
loop_
_entity.id
_entity.type
_entity.pdbx_description
1 polymer ?
#
loop_
_entity_poly.entity_id
_entity_poly.type
_entity_poly.pdbx_seq_one_letter_code
_entity_poly.pdbx_strand_id
1 'polypeptide(L)'
;KKYYCDYCQKYIQNDRNIIKNHLNGIPHQNARFDHYLKCKDINQILDEELNKKPCRNFHENKNCIFDTRCRFSHYTRRKLDKLQRKAQQIEHNRFVAKLPKPINATLDEFMEKRTKRIIRENIEYKPFWKYPENLIQENKELPPSLQEIQPKLIQLDFEEWG
;
A
#
# COMPACT_ATOMS: atom_id res chain seq x y z
N LYS A 1 39.52 -23.43 -2.41
CA LYS A 1 38.40 -22.56 -1.95
C LYS A 1 37.33 -23.44 -1.33
N LYS A 2 36.78 -23.12 -0.15
CA LYS A 2 35.68 -23.88 0.50
C LYS A 2 34.34 -23.35 -0.01
N TYR A 3 33.32 -24.20 -0.08
CA TYR A 3 31.94 -23.82 -0.41
C TYR A 3 31.21 -23.39 0.86
N TYR A 4 30.45 -22.30 0.80
CA TYR A 4 29.62 -21.86 1.93
C TYR A 4 28.15 -22.06 1.58
N CYS A 5 27.39 -22.68 2.48
CA CYS A 5 25.94 -22.84 2.32
C CYS A 5 25.20 -21.82 3.19
N ASP A 6 24.44 -20.91 2.57
CA ASP A 6 23.70 -19.85 3.29
C ASP A 6 22.59 -20.39 4.20
N TYR A 7 21.91 -21.47 3.80
CA TYR A 7 20.84 -22.09 4.60
C TYR A 7 21.39 -22.76 5.85
N CYS A 8 22.50 -23.50 5.72
CA CYS A 8 23.11 -24.25 6.82
C CYS A 8 24.15 -23.45 7.60
N GLN A 9 24.57 -22.29 7.08
CA GLN A 9 25.60 -21.40 7.63
C GLN A 9 26.92 -22.13 7.92
N LYS A 10 27.31 -23.04 7.02
CA LYS A 10 28.48 -23.91 7.18
C LYS A 10 29.38 -23.87 5.96
N TYR A 11 30.68 -23.94 6.22
CA TYR A 11 31.70 -24.16 5.20
C TYR A 11 31.90 -25.65 4.96
N ILE A 12 31.93 -26.05 3.70
CA ILE A 12 32.05 -27.42 3.22
C ILE A 12 33.19 -27.47 2.20
N GLN A 13 33.80 -28.64 2.02
CA GLN A 13 34.76 -28.84 0.94
C GLN A 13 34.09 -28.60 -0.42
N ASN A 14 34.76 -27.85 -1.29
CA ASN A 14 34.24 -27.49 -2.61
C ASN A 14 34.46 -28.63 -3.62
N ASP A 15 33.87 -29.78 -3.32
CA ASP A 15 33.79 -30.96 -4.19
C ASP A 15 32.34 -31.14 -4.62
N ARG A 16 32.11 -31.41 -5.91
CA ARG A 16 30.75 -31.53 -6.47
C ARG A 16 29.94 -32.62 -5.80
N ASN A 17 30.53 -33.76 -5.46
CA ASN A 17 29.84 -34.87 -4.83
C ASN A 17 29.49 -34.52 -3.38
N ILE A 18 30.42 -33.87 -2.67
CA ILE A 18 30.18 -33.42 -1.28
C ILE A 18 29.08 -32.37 -1.24
N ILE A 19 29.09 -31.39 -2.15
CA ILE A 19 28.04 -30.38 -2.26
C ILE A 19 26.69 -31.03 -2.58
N LYS A 20 26.64 -31.94 -3.55
CA LYS A 20 25.39 -32.65 -3.91
C LYS A 20 24.81 -33.43 -2.73
N ASN A 21 25.66 -34.15 -1.99
CA ASN A 21 25.24 -34.91 -0.81
C ASN A 21 24.76 -33.97 0.31
N HIS A 22 25.41 -32.82 0.50
CA HIS A 22 24.97 -31.81 1.45
C HIS A 22 23.58 -31.26 1.09
N LEU A 23 23.36 -30.85 -0.16
CA LEU A 23 22.09 -30.29 -0.62
C LEU A 23 20.92 -31.27 -0.50
N ASN A 24 21.18 -32.56 -0.72
CA ASN A 24 20.19 -33.63 -0.58
C ASN A 24 20.02 -34.11 0.86
N GLY A 25 20.86 -33.68 1.79
CA GLY A 25 20.78 -34.05 3.19
C GLY A 25 19.55 -33.46 3.88
N ILE A 26 18.92 -34.25 4.74
CA ILE A 26 17.80 -33.83 5.60
C ILE A 26 18.09 -32.51 6.35
N PRO A 27 19.30 -32.27 6.91
CA PRO A 27 19.60 -31.01 7.59
C PRO A 27 19.48 -29.78 6.67
N HIS A 28 19.97 -29.90 5.43
CA HIS A 28 19.87 -28.83 4.46
C HIS A 28 18.43 -28.60 4.01
N GLN A 29 17.70 -29.67 3.73
CA GLN A 29 16.29 -29.57 3.35
C GLN A 29 15.44 -28.91 4.44
N ASN A 30 15.68 -29.25 5.71
CA ASN A 30 15.01 -28.61 6.85
C ASN A 30 15.39 -27.13 6.96
N ALA A 31 16.69 -26.79 6.91
CA ALA A 31 17.14 -25.41 6.97
C ALA A 31 16.58 -24.56 5.83
N ARG A 32 16.50 -25.14 4.63
CA ARG A 32 15.88 -24.53 3.45
C ARG A 32 14.38 -24.31 3.67
N PHE A 33 13.66 -25.32 4.15
CA PHE A 33 12.23 -25.21 4.45
C PHE A 33 11.94 -24.12 5.50
N ASP A 34 12.70 -24.09 6.59
CA ASP A 34 12.56 -23.09 7.66
C ASP A 34 12.82 -21.67 7.14
N HIS A 35 13.81 -21.51 6.26
CA HIS A 35 14.07 -20.24 5.60
C HIS A 35 12.86 -19.81 4.75
N TYR A 36 12.30 -20.71 3.93
CA TYR A 36 11.11 -20.39 3.13
C TYR A 36 9.90 -20.03 3.98
N LEU A 37 9.67 -20.73 5.10
CA LEU A 37 8.57 -20.39 6.00
C LEU A 37 8.67 -18.96 6.56
N LYS A 38 9.88 -18.47 6.84
CA LYS A 38 10.12 -17.11 7.34
C LYS A 38 9.87 -16.03 6.29
N CYS A 39 10.17 -16.31 5.02
CA CYS A 39 10.06 -15.34 3.93
C CYS A 39 8.70 -15.41 3.20
N LYS A 40 7.79 -16.25 3.66
CA LYS A 40 6.54 -16.51 2.96
C LYS A 40 5.55 -15.36 3.09
N ASP A 41 4.86 -15.04 2.00
CA ASP A 41 3.84 -14.00 2.01
C ASP A 41 2.60 -14.43 2.80
N ILE A 42 1.95 -13.48 3.46
CA ILE A 42 0.79 -13.72 4.31
C ILE A 42 -0.39 -14.25 3.50
N ASN A 43 -0.57 -13.75 2.26
CA ASN A 43 -1.59 -14.25 1.34
C ASN A 43 -1.35 -15.73 0.98
N GLN A 44 -0.10 -16.09 0.72
CA GLN A 44 0.26 -17.47 0.40
C GLN A 44 0.08 -18.41 1.61
N ILE A 45 0.43 -17.96 2.81
CA ILE A 45 0.17 -18.73 4.05
C ILE A 45 -1.32 -18.95 4.22
N LEU A 46 -2.14 -17.91 4.05
CA LEU A 46 -3.58 -17.99 4.24
C LEU A 46 -4.22 -19.00 3.27
N ASP A 47 -3.89 -18.93 1.99
CA ASP A 47 -4.44 -19.85 0.97
C ASP A 47 -4.05 -21.31 1.26
N GLU A 48 -2.78 -21.56 1.57
CA GLU A 48 -2.35 -22.91 1.91
C GLU A 48 -3.02 -23.45 3.18
N GLU A 49 -3.18 -22.64 4.22
CA GLU A 49 -3.80 -23.07 5.47
C GLU A 49 -5.32 -23.27 5.33
N LEU A 50 -5.99 -22.52 4.45
CA LEU A 50 -7.41 -22.72 4.14
C LEU A 50 -7.65 -24.00 3.33
N ASN A 51 -6.72 -24.34 2.43
CA ASN A 51 -6.80 -25.56 1.61
C ASN A 51 -6.41 -26.82 2.39
N LYS A 52 -5.70 -26.68 3.51
CA LYS A 52 -5.36 -27.80 4.39
C LYS A 52 -6.54 -28.19 5.28
N LYS A 53 -6.76 -29.50 5.42
CA LYS A 53 -7.68 -30.04 6.44
C LYS A 53 -7.12 -29.77 7.84
N PRO A 54 -7.96 -29.54 8.86
CA PRO A 54 -7.50 -29.29 10.22
C PRO A 54 -6.82 -30.53 10.81
N CYS A 55 -5.74 -30.32 11.58
CA CYS A 55 -4.99 -31.40 12.21
C CYS A 55 -5.71 -31.96 13.43
N ARG A 56 -6.22 -33.18 13.33
CA ARG A 56 -6.94 -33.83 14.43
C ARG A 56 -6.13 -33.87 15.72
N ASN A 57 -4.88 -34.32 15.66
CA ASN A 57 -4.00 -34.42 16.84
C ASN A 57 -3.73 -33.06 17.49
N PHE A 58 -3.54 -32.00 16.70
CA PHE A 58 -3.31 -30.67 17.24
C PHE A 58 -4.57 -30.09 17.89
N HIS A 59 -5.75 -30.36 17.31
CA HIS A 59 -7.00 -29.85 17.84
C HIS A 59 -7.50 -30.63 19.08
N GLU A 60 -7.24 -31.94 19.14
CA GLU A 60 -7.63 -32.80 20.27
C GLU A 60 -6.59 -32.76 21.40
N ASN A 61 -5.32 -33.01 21.09
CA ASN A 61 -4.27 -33.21 22.10
C ASN A 61 -3.34 -32.00 22.28
N LYS A 62 -3.56 -30.90 21.52
CA LYS A 62 -2.73 -29.67 21.49
C LYS A 62 -1.26 -29.86 21.09
N ASN A 63 -0.80 -31.10 20.92
CA ASN A 63 0.56 -31.47 20.56
C ASN A 63 0.55 -32.32 19.29
N CYS A 64 1.24 -31.85 18.25
CA CYS A 64 1.45 -32.59 17.01
C CYS A 64 2.93 -32.92 16.86
N ILE A 65 3.27 -34.21 16.74
CA ILE A 65 4.65 -34.69 16.57
C ILE A 65 5.34 -34.14 15.30
N PHE A 66 4.56 -33.72 14.30
CA PHE A 66 5.08 -33.17 13.05
C PHE A 66 5.31 -31.65 13.10
N ASP A 67 4.80 -30.98 14.14
CA ASP A 67 4.94 -29.54 14.37
C ASP A 67 4.77 -28.68 13.09
N THR A 68 5.79 -27.92 12.69
CA THR A 68 5.77 -27.05 11.49
C THR A 68 5.74 -27.79 10.15
N ARG A 69 6.04 -29.09 10.16
CA ARG A 69 6.03 -29.96 8.98
C ARG A 69 4.73 -30.75 8.85
N CYS A 70 3.74 -30.48 9.69
CA CYS A 70 2.45 -31.12 9.57
C CYS A 70 1.80 -30.77 8.22
N ARG A 71 1.30 -31.79 7.52
CA ARG A 71 0.52 -31.60 6.28
C ARG A 71 -0.85 -30.99 6.54
N PHE A 72 -1.33 -31.05 7.78
CA PHE A 72 -2.63 -30.56 8.20
C PHE A 72 -2.49 -29.17 8.86
N SER A 73 -3.56 -28.38 8.81
CA SER A 73 -3.55 -27.05 9.40
C SER A 73 -3.56 -27.11 10.93
N HIS A 74 -2.66 -26.34 11.55
CA HIS A 74 -2.66 -26.06 13.00
C HIS A 74 -3.35 -24.72 13.33
N TYR A 75 -3.98 -24.10 12.34
CA TYR A 75 -4.67 -22.83 12.52
C TYR A 75 -6.11 -23.08 12.98
N THR A 76 -6.45 -22.54 14.14
CA THR A 76 -7.85 -22.44 14.55
C THR A 76 -8.56 -21.40 13.69
N ARG A 77 -9.90 -21.48 13.61
CA ARG A 77 -10.69 -20.53 12.82
C ARG A 77 -10.37 -19.07 13.18
N ARG A 78 -10.29 -18.76 14.47
CA ARG A 78 -9.89 -17.43 14.97
C ARG A 78 -8.50 -16.98 14.48
N LYS A 79 -7.55 -17.90 14.32
CA LYS A 79 -6.22 -17.57 13.78
C LYS A 79 -6.27 -17.32 12.28
N LEU A 80 -7.05 -18.08 11.53
CA LEU A 80 -7.29 -17.85 10.09
C LEU A 80 -7.96 -16.49 9.86
N ASP A 81 -8.99 -16.15 10.64
CA ASP A 81 -9.67 -14.86 10.54
C ASP A 81 -8.70 -13.69 10.81
N LYS A 82 -7.80 -13.86 11.79
CA LYS A 82 -6.73 -12.87 12.07
C LYS A 82 -5.74 -12.74 10.91
N LEU A 83 -5.35 -13.85 10.29
CA LEU A 83 -4.48 -13.83 9.10
C LEU A 83 -5.17 -13.13 7.93
N GLN A 84 -6.44 -13.41 7.69
CA GLN A 84 -7.24 -12.78 6.64
C GLN A 84 -7.34 -11.26 6.83
N ARG A 85 -7.61 -10.80 8.05
CA ARG A 85 -7.62 -9.35 8.35
C ARG A 85 -6.27 -8.69 8.09
N LYS A 86 -5.17 -9.37 8.45
CA LYS A 86 -3.80 -8.87 8.17
C LYS A 86 -3.52 -8.79 6.67
N ALA A 87 -3.88 -9.82 5.91
CA ALA A 87 -3.78 -9.84 4.45
C ALA A 87 -4.51 -8.64 3.83
N GLN A 88 -5.78 -8.45 4.20
CA GLN A 88 -6.60 -7.32 3.73
C GLN A 88 -6.00 -5.97 4.11
N GLN A 89 -5.48 -5.83 5.34
CA GLN A 89 -4.84 -4.59 5.77
C GLN A 89 -3.57 -4.27 4.98
N ILE A 90 -2.76 -5.28 4.65
CA ILE A 90 -1.56 -5.09 3.84
C ILE A 90 -1.92 -4.67 2.42
N GLU A 91 -2.92 -5.31 1.82
CA GLU A 91 -3.42 -4.93 0.49
C GLU A 91 -3.99 -3.51 0.48
N HIS A 92 -4.79 -3.16 1.50
CA HIS A 92 -5.29 -1.81 1.68
C HIS A 92 -4.16 -0.80 1.81
N ASN A 93 -3.15 -1.06 2.65
CA ASN A 93 -2.00 -0.17 2.81
C ASN A 93 -1.20 -0.03 1.50
N ARG A 94 -1.02 -1.12 0.75
CA ARG A 94 -0.38 -1.09 -0.58
C ARG A 94 -1.19 -0.26 -1.57
N PHE A 95 -2.51 -0.34 -1.53
CA PHE A 95 -3.40 0.46 -2.35
C PHE A 95 -3.32 1.95 -1.97
N VAL A 96 -3.45 2.28 -0.68
CA VAL A 96 -3.34 3.66 -0.17
C VAL A 96 -1.98 4.26 -0.49
N ALA A 97 -0.89 3.49 -0.42
CA ALA A 97 0.44 3.97 -0.78
C ALA A 97 0.57 4.33 -2.28
N LYS A 98 -0.27 3.76 -3.15
CA LYS A 98 -0.33 4.10 -4.59
C LYS A 98 -1.22 5.30 -4.87
N LEU A 99 -2.12 5.65 -3.96
CA LEU A 99 -2.96 6.83 -4.14
C LEU A 99 -2.09 8.09 -4.11
N PRO A 100 -2.45 9.12 -4.89
CA PRO A 100 -1.86 10.45 -4.72
C PRO A 100 -1.97 10.83 -3.26
N LYS A 101 -0.85 11.23 -2.65
CA LYS A 101 -0.89 11.72 -1.27
C LYS A 101 -1.92 12.85 -1.22
N PRO A 102 -2.87 12.83 -0.27
CA PRO A 102 -3.77 13.95 -0.12
C PRO A 102 -2.91 15.20 -0.01
N ILE A 103 -3.26 16.23 -0.80
CA ILE A 103 -2.64 17.54 -0.67
C ILE A 103 -3.08 18.04 0.71
N ASN A 104 -2.28 17.75 1.73
CA ASN A 104 -2.45 18.28 3.08
C ASN A 104 -2.08 19.76 3.14
N ALA A 105 -1.72 20.37 2.02
CA ALA A 105 -1.54 21.81 1.93
C ALA A 105 -2.91 22.46 2.01
N THR A 106 -3.08 23.39 2.95
CA THR A 106 -4.23 24.27 2.97
C THR A 106 -4.32 25.01 1.64
N LEU A 107 -5.53 25.46 1.26
CA LEU A 107 -5.73 26.23 0.04
C LEU A 107 -4.73 27.41 -0.03
N ASP A 108 -4.47 28.04 1.10
CA ASP A 108 -3.52 29.14 1.23
C ASP A 108 -2.07 28.75 0.90
N GLU A 109 -1.59 27.61 1.40
CA GLU A 109 -0.25 27.11 1.07
C GLU A 109 -0.10 26.77 -0.42
N PHE A 110 -1.16 26.25 -1.05
CA PHE A 110 -1.18 26.01 -2.49
C PHE A 110 -1.11 27.33 -3.28
N MET A 111 -1.92 28.32 -2.88
CA MET A 111 -1.96 29.64 -3.52
C MET A 111 -0.60 30.34 -3.37
N GLU A 112 0.03 30.30 -2.20
CA GLU A 112 1.34 30.91 -1.96
C GLU A 112 2.47 30.25 -2.77
N LYS A 113 2.47 28.92 -2.89
CA LYS A 113 3.44 28.22 -3.76
C LYS A 113 3.23 28.59 -5.23
N ARG A 114 1.96 28.72 -5.65
CA ARG A 114 1.60 29.11 -7.02
C ARG A 114 2.05 30.52 -7.33
N THR A 115 1.79 31.50 -6.46
CA THR A 115 2.23 32.89 -6.67
C THR A 115 3.76 32.99 -6.71
N LYS A 116 4.47 32.33 -5.80
CA LYS A 116 5.94 32.28 -5.80
C LYS A 116 6.52 31.65 -7.06
N ARG A 117 5.81 30.71 -7.69
CA ARG A 117 6.22 30.11 -8.97
C ARG A 117 6.03 31.08 -10.12
N ILE A 118 4.85 31.71 -10.21
CA ILE A 118 4.53 32.71 -11.24
C ILE A 118 5.56 33.85 -11.22
N ILE A 119 5.91 34.35 -10.03
CA ILE A 119 6.92 35.41 -9.85
C ILE A 119 8.31 34.92 -10.30
N ARG A 120 8.71 33.70 -9.91
CA ARG A 120 10.03 33.14 -10.28
C ARG A 120 10.19 32.88 -11.78
N GLU A 121 9.16 32.33 -12.40
CA GLU A 121 9.17 31.99 -13.82
C GLU A 121 8.80 33.21 -14.70
N ASN A 122 8.53 34.36 -14.09
CA ASN A 122 8.11 35.61 -14.72
C ASN A 122 6.95 35.39 -15.72
N ILE A 123 6.05 34.46 -15.38
CA ILE A 123 4.91 34.11 -16.21
C ILE A 123 3.86 35.18 -16.02
N GLU A 124 3.59 35.95 -17.06
CA GLU A 124 2.47 36.88 -17.06
C GLU A 124 1.16 36.09 -16.95
N TYR A 125 0.47 36.19 -15.82
CA TYR A 125 -0.78 35.47 -15.60
C TYR A 125 -1.85 36.00 -16.56
N LYS A 126 -2.10 35.26 -17.64
CA LYS A 126 -3.25 35.46 -18.51
C LYS A 126 -4.39 34.56 -18.04
N PRO A 127 -5.47 35.10 -17.45
CA PRO A 127 -6.64 34.30 -17.16
C PRO A 127 -7.17 33.72 -18.49
N PHE A 128 -7.66 32.48 -18.44
CA PHE A 128 -8.22 31.77 -19.59
C PHE A 128 -9.38 32.56 -20.23
N TRP A 129 -10.06 33.38 -19.44
CA TRP A 129 -11.17 34.21 -19.88
C TRP A 129 -11.12 35.58 -19.19
N LYS A 130 -11.50 36.63 -19.93
CA LYS A 130 -11.67 38.00 -19.44
C LYS A 130 -13.01 38.52 -19.95
N TYR A 131 -13.66 39.38 -19.17
CA TYR A 131 -14.79 40.15 -19.67
C TYR A 131 -14.31 41.04 -20.83
N PRO A 132 -15.04 41.11 -21.96
CA PRO A 132 -14.71 42.05 -23.02
C PRO A 132 -14.84 43.49 -22.53
N GLU A 133 -13.88 44.34 -22.89
CA GLU A 133 -13.72 45.71 -22.37
C GLU A 133 -14.99 46.57 -22.51
N ASN A 134 -15.76 46.35 -23.58
CA ASN A 134 -17.02 47.06 -23.85
C ASN A 134 -18.07 46.80 -22.75
N LEU A 135 -18.16 45.56 -22.26
CA LEU A 135 -19.10 45.22 -21.16
C LEU A 135 -18.65 45.84 -19.84
N ILE A 136 -17.33 45.97 -19.62
CA ILE A 136 -16.78 46.55 -18.38
C ILE A 136 -17.08 48.06 -18.29
N GLN A 137 -17.06 48.76 -19.44
CA GLN A 137 -17.30 50.20 -19.52
C GLN A 137 -18.81 50.56 -19.47
N GLU A 138 -19.68 49.72 -20.04
CA GLU A 138 -21.14 49.94 -20.13
C GLU A 138 -21.93 49.32 -18.96
N ASN A 139 -21.22 48.82 -17.94
CA ASN A 139 -21.72 48.06 -16.78
C ASN A 139 -22.93 48.65 -16.00
N LYS A 140 -23.36 49.88 -16.27
CA LYS A 140 -24.46 50.54 -15.54
C LYS A 140 -25.86 50.17 -16.05
N GLU A 141 -25.99 49.63 -17.27
CA GLU A 141 -27.28 49.32 -17.89
C GLU A 141 -27.50 47.82 -18.18
N LEU A 142 -26.52 46.97 -17.87
CA LEU A 142 -26.63 45.53 -18.09
C LEU A 142 -27.51 44.88 -17.03
N PRO A 143 -28.36 43.89 -17.38
CA PRO A 143 -29.13 43.13 -16.41
C PRO A 143 -28.19 42.38 -15.44
N PRO A 144 -28.63 42.07 -14.21
CA PRO A 144 -27.77 41.49 -13.17
C PRO A 144 -27.00 40.22 -13.57
N SER A 145 -27.54 39.43 -14.49
CA SER A 145 -26.92 38.21 -15.03
C SER A 145 -25.76 38.45 -16.01
N LEU A 146 -25.59 39.66 -16.53
CA LEU A 146 -24.55 40.05 -17.49
C LEU A 146 -23.52 41.04 -16.91
N GLN A 147 -23.72 41.46 -15.66
CA GLN A 147 -22.76 42.30 -14.94
C GLN A 147 -21.58 41.47 -14.46
N GLU A 148 -20.42 42.11 -14.31
CA GLU A 148 -19.25 41.48 -13.71
C GLU A 148 -19.56 41.07 -12.25
N ILE A 149 -19.36 39.78 -11.95
CA ILE A 149 -19.56 39.25 -10.60
C ILE A 149 -18.52 39.86 -9.66
N GLN A 150 -18.94 40.82 -8.84
CA GLN A 150 -18.10 41.39 -7.81
C GLN A 150 -18.20 40.56 -6.53
N PRO A 151 -17.08 40.23 -5.86
CA PRO A 151 -17.09 39.47 -4.61
C PRO A 151 -17.99 40.07 -3.51
N LYS A 152 -18.21 41.39 -3.54
CA LYS A 152 -19.09 42.12 -2.61
C LYS A 152 -20.58 41.83 -2.80
N LEU A 153 -20.97 41.35 -3.98
CA LEU A 153 -22.36 41.03 -4.32
C LEU A 153 -22.72 39.58 -4.02
N ILE A 154 -21.72 38.75 -3.68
CA ILE A 154 -21.93 37.36 -3.30
C ILE A 154 -22.33 37.36 -1.83
N GLN A 155 -23.61 37.10 -1.54
CA GLN A 155 -24.03 36.77 -0.17
C GLN A 155 -23.36 35.45 0.22
N LEU A 156 -22.58 35.49 1.28
CA LEU A 156 -21.85 34.32 1.80
C LEU A 156 -22.68 33.50 2.80
N ASP A 157 -23.78 34.08 3.28
CA ASP A 157 -24.67 33.49 4.27
C ASP A 157 -25.85 32.85 3.56
N PHE A 158 -25.73 31.56 3.26
CA PHE A 158 -26.85 30.74 2.81
C PHE A 158 -27.37 29.96 4.01
N GLU A 159 -28.53 30.36 4.53
CA GLU A 159 -29.18 29.68 5.67
C GLU A 159 -29.79 28.33 5.27
N GLU A 160 -30.17 28.18 4.00
CA GLU A 160 -30.71 26.94 3.45
C GLU A 160 -30.07 26.66 2.09
N TRP A 161 -29.59 25.44 1.91
CA TRP A 161 -29.30 24.91 0.58
C TRP A 161 -30.64 24.49 -0.02
N GLY A 162 -31.07 25.17 -1.08
CA GLY A 162 -32.28 24.81 -1.81
C GLY A 162 -32.26 23.36 -2.30
#